data_AF-A0A8T4IFN6-F1
#
_entry.id   AF-A0A8T4IFN6-F1
#
_cell.length_a   1.000
_cell.length_b   1.000
_cell.length_c   1.000
_cell.angle_alpha   90.00
_cell.angle_beta   90.00
_cell.angle_gamma   90.00
#
_symmetry.space_group_name_H-M   'P 1'
#
loop_
_entity.id
_entity.type
_entity.pdbx_description
1 polymer ?
#
loop_
_entity_poly.entity_id
_entity_poly.type
_entity_poly.pdbx_seq_one_letter_code
_entity_poly.pdbx_strand_id
1 'polypeptide(L)'
;MTLRERRRQQFLAMKRKPLSEHDFCALMVCKDVRPAVASFLWNAFLPYYFRPLTPYPDDRVYGDMKIDPDDVSDIAVRYEKDFGVELAGNPFECRADPTLAELGIALQRASR
;
A
#
# COMPACT_ATOMS: atom_id res chain seq x y z
N MET A 1 -10.28 7.55 13.02
CA MET A 1 -11.17 7.06 11.95
C MET A 1 -12.61 7.51 12.19
N THR A 2 -13.25 8.06 11.16
CA THR A 2 -14.65 8.52 11.14
C THR A 2 -15.64 7.38 10.82
N LEU A 3 -16.92 7.55 11.18
CA LEU A 3 -17.99 6.60 10.83
C LEU A 3 -18.15 6.38 9.31
N ARG A 4 -17.79 7.40 8.50
CA ARG A 4 -17.87 7.35 7.04
C ARG A 4 -16.80 6.42 6.44
N GLU A 5 -15.57 6.46 6.97
CA GLU A 5 -14.50 5.52 6.59
C GLU A 5 -14.91 4.08 6.87
N ARG A 6 -15.46 3.83 8.06
CA ARG A 6 -15.90 2.48 8.46
C ARG A 6 -16.95 1.89 7.52
N ARG A 7 -17.94 2.69 7.11
CA ARG A 7 -18.99 2.25 6.17
C ARG A 7 -18.44 1.96 4.77
N ARG A 8 -17.46 2.75 4.30
CA ARG A 8 -16.82 2.50 3.00
C ARG A 8 -16.03 1.21 3.01
N GLN A 9 -15.23 0.96 4.05
CA GLN A 9 -14.47 -0.28 4.14
C GLN A 9 -15.38 -1.51 4.30
N GLN A 10 -16.50 -1.39 5.02
CA GLN A 10 -17.53 -2.43 5.04
C GLN A 10 -18.11 -2.70 3.65
N PHE A 11 -18.37 -1.66 2.86
CA PHE A 11 -18.83 -1.81 1.48
C PHE A 11 -17.81 -2.49 0.57
N LEU A 12 -16.53 -2.13 0.70
CA LEU A 12 -15.44 -2.83 0.00
C LEU A 12 -15.35 -4.30 0.42
N ALA A 13 -15.47 -4.59 1.72
CA ALA A 13 -15.45 -5.95 2.26
C ALA A 13 -16.63 -6.82 1.78
N MET A 14 -17.75 -6.22 1.40
CA MET A 14 -18.86 -6.96 0.77
C MET A 14 -18.59 -7.27 -0.72
N LYS A 15 -17.73 -6.49 -1.38
CA LYS A 15 -17.47 -6.60 -2.82
C LYS A 15 -16.31 -7.53 -3.17
N ARG A 16 -15.39 -7.75 -2.23
CA ARG A 16 -14.21 -8.58 -2.44
C ARG A 16 -13.94 -9.49 -1.24
N LYS A 17 -13.37 -10.65 -1.52
CA LYS A 17 -12.89 -11.57 -0.48
C LYS A 17 -11.60 -11.00 0.14
N PRO A 18 -11.26 -11.29 1.40
CA PRO A 18 -9.90 -11.04 1.87
C PRO A 18 -8.88 -11.84 1.05
N LEU A 19 -7.80 -11.19 0.65
CA LEU A 19 -6.58 -11.87 0.20
C LEU A 19 -5.76 -12.32 1.40
N SER A 20 -4.97 -13.39 1.20
CA SER A 20 -3.81 -13.69 2.03
C SER A 20 -2.61 -12.84 1.60
N GLU A 21 -1.56 -12.74 2.43
CA GLU A 21 -0.30 -12.10 2.04
C GLU A 21 0.29 -12.74 0.79
N HIS A 22 0.26 -14.07 0.71
CA HIS A 22 0.76 -14.82 -0.45
C HIS A 22 0.04 -14.42 -1.74
N ASP A 23 -1.30 -14.37 -1.71
CA ASP A 23 -2.09 -14.03 -2.89
C ASP A 23 -1.90 -12.56 -3.29
N PHE A 24 -1.81 -11.66 -2.30
CA PHE A 24 -1.48 -10.26 -2.55
C PHE A 24 -0.11 -10.13 -3.24
N CYS A 25 0.92 -10.78 -2.69
CA CYS A 25 2.27 -10.77 -3.26
C CYS A 25 2.29 -11.33 -4.69
N ALA A 26 1.58 -12.43 -4.96
CA ALA A 26 1.46 -13.00 -6.30
C ALA A 26 0.83 -12.00 -7.29
N LEU A 27 -0.24 -11.32 -6.89
CA LEU A 27 -0.89 -10.31 -7.75
C LEU A 27 0.00 -9.08 -7.97
N MET A 28 0.75 -8.66 -6.96
CA MET A 28 1.72 -7.56 -7.07
C MET A 28 2.87 -7.90 -8.03
N VAL A 29 3.35 -9.15 -8.02
CA VAL A 29 4.36 -9.63 -8.98
C VAL A 29 3.82 -9.59 -10.42
N CYS A 30 2.55 -9.95 -10.64
CA CYS A 30 1.91 -9.78 -11.95
C CYS A 30 1.81 -8.30 -12.40
N LYS A 31 2.03 -7.35 -11.49
CA LYS A 31 2.10 -5.90 -11.75
C LYS A 31 3.53 -5.37 -11.79
N ASP A 32 4.53 -6.23 -11.91
CA ASP A 32 5.96 -5.86 -11.98
C ASP A 32 6.52 -5.27 -10.68
N VAL A 33 5.91 -5.60 -9.53
CA VAL A 33 6.45 -5.25 -8.21
C VAL A 33 7.30 -6.41 -7.68
N ARG A 34 8.52 -6.12 -7.23
CA ARG A 34 9.41 -7.14 -6.64
C ARG A 34 8.76 -7.81 -5.42
N PRO A 35 8.91 -9.13 -5.20
CA PRO A 35 8.28 -9.84 -4.09
C PRO A 35 8.55 -9.24 -2.70
N ALA A 36 9.80 -8.81 -2.46
CA ALA A 36 10.17 -8.18 -1.18
C ALA A 36 9.44 -6.85 -0.96
N VAL A 37 9.30 -6.03 -2.00
CA VAL A 37 8.55 -4.77 -1.95
C VAL A 37 7.05 -5.04 -1.75
N ALA A 38 6.52 -6.09 -2.38
CA ALA A 38 5.13 -6.49 -2.18
C ALA A 38 4.86 -6.92 -0.72
N SER A 39 5.70 -7.77 -0.12
CA SER A 39 5.55 -8.16 1.29
C SER A 39 5.73 -6.98 2.24
N PHE A 40 6.65 -6.06 1.94
CA PHE A 40 6.76 -4.80 2.68
C PHE A 40 5.45 -4.00 2.63
N LEU A 41 4.89 -3.78 1.44
CA LEU A 41 3.64 -3.05 1.26
C LEU A 41 2.47 -3.73 1.98
N TRP A 42 2.38 -5.06 1.94
CA TRP A 42 1.39 -5.79 2.71
C TRP A 42 1.45 -5.43 4.20
N ASN A 43 2.63 -5.59 4.81
CA ASN A 43 2.81 -5.35 6.24
C ASN A 43 2.64 -3.87 6.60
N ALA A 44 3.09 -2.98 5.72
CA ALA A 44 2.99 -1.55 5.91
C ALA A 44 1.53 -1.05 5.88
N PHE A 45 0.73 -1.57 4.96
CA PHE A 45 -0.61 -1.07 4.70
C PHE A 45 -1.72 -1.84 5.40
N LEU A 46 -1.52 -3.12 5.75
CA LEU A 46 -2.52 -3.94 6.45
C LEU A 46 -3.13 -3.27 7.70
N PRO A 47 -2.38 -2.54 8.56
CA PRO A 47 -2.96 -1.85 9.72
C PRO A 47 -4.03 -0.80 9.39
N TYR A 48 -4.06 -0.28 8.17
CA TYR A 48 -5.06 0.70 7.72
C TYR A 48 -6.38 0.06 7.25
N TYR A 49 -6.46 -1.27 7.25
CA TYR A 49 -7.65 -2.03 6.86
C TYR A 49 -8.42 -2.58 8.07
N PHE A 50 -9.74 -2.41 8.08
CA PHE A 50 -10.63 -3.02 9.05
C PHE A 50 -10.98 -4.44 8.61
N ARG A 51 -10.73 -5.40 9.48
CA ARG A 51 -11.14 -6.79 9.25
C ARG A 51 -12.64 -6.88 8.90
N PRO A 52 -13.01 -7.71 7.92
CA PRO A 52 -12.18 -8.71 7.24
C PRO A 52 -11.44 -8.18 6.00
N LEU A 53 -11.39 -6.87 5.75
CA LEU A 53 -10.72 -6.32 4.57
C LEU A 53 -9.20 -6.50 4.67
N THR A 54 -8.56 -6.77 3.54
CA THR A 54 -7.10 -6.79 3.39
C THR A 54 -6.67 -5.95 2.18
N PRO A 55 -5.37 -5.60 2.09
CA PRO A 55 -4.83 -4.86 0.96
C PRO A 55 -5.05 -5.55 -0.38
N TYR A 56 -5.29 -4.75 -1.42
CA TYR A 56 -5.33 -5.16 -2.81
C TYR A 56 -4.42 -4.27 -3.69
N PRO A 57 -3.86 -4.81 -4.78
CA PRO A 57 -2.96 -4.04 -5.66
C PRO A 57 -3.55 -2.77 -6.27
N ASP A 58 -4.88 -2.74 -6.46
CA ASP A 58 -5.63 -1.64 -7.04
C ASP A 58 -6.17 -0.64 -6.01
N ASP A 59 -5.97 -0.89 -4.71
CA ASP A 59 -6.37 0.05 -3.66
C ASP A 59 -5.60 1.36 -3.78
N ARG A 60 -6.34 2.47 -3.74
CA ARG A 60 -5.76 3.81 -3.75
C ARG A 60 -5.41 4.32 -2.37
N VAL A 61 -4.19 4.82 -2.21
CA VAL A 61 -3.57 5.21 -0.93
C VAL A 61 -4.40 6.26 -0.17
N TYR A 62 -4.73 7.37 -0.82
CA TYR A 62 -5.51 8.45 -0.23
C TYR A 62 -7.01 8.25 -0.47
N GLY A 63 -7.36 7.68 -1.62
CA GLY A 63 -8.74 7.45 -2.04
C GLY A 63 -9.43 6.42 -1.17
N ASP A 64 -8.98 5.17 -1.17
CA ASP A 64 -9.68 4.03 -0.56
C ASP A 64 -9.38 3.87 0.92
N MET A 65 -8.11 4.09 1.29
CA MET A 65 -7.63 3.91 2.65
C MET A 65 -7.65 5.20 3.46
N LYS A 66 -7.59 6.37 2.80
CA LYS A 66 -7.42 7.69 3.43
C LYS A 66 -6.27 7.71 4.44
N ILE A 67 -5.13 7.18 4.03
CA ILE A 67 -3.92 7.28 4.84
C ILE A 67 -3.49 8.75 4.85
N ASP A 68 -3.05 9.21 6.02
CA ASP A 68 -2.52 10.56 6.16
C ASP A 68 -1.21 10.69 5.36
N PRO A 69 -0.94 11.79 4.65
CA PRO A 69 0.37 12.05 4.05
C PRO A 69 1.56 11.89 5.03
N ASP A 70 1.38 12.17 6.32
CA ASP A 70 2.42 11.99 7.34
C ASP A 70 2.70 10.50 7.59
N ASP A 71 1.66 9.67 7.73
CA ASP A 71 1.76 8.21 7.86
C ASP A 71 2.50 7.61 6.65
N VAL A 72 2.23 8.14 5.47
CA VAL A 72 2.86 7.73 4.22
C VAL A 72 4.36 8.05 4.21
N SER A 73 4.75 9.20 4.75
CA SER A 73 6.15 9.60 4.89
C SER A 73 6.89 8.66 5.85
N ASP A 74 6.25 8.27 6.95
CA ASP A 74 6.80 7.28 7.89
C ASP A 74 6.99 5.90 7.23
N ILE A 75 6.09 5.49 6.34
CA ILE A 75 6.24 4.26 5.55
C ILE A 75 7.47 4.35 4.64
N ALA A 76 7.73 5.50 4.01
CA ALA A 76 8.91 5.70 3.16
C ALA A 76 10.21 5.55 3.97
N VAL A 77 10.30 6.19 5.14
CA VAL A 77 11.46 6.08 6.05
C VAL A 77 11.68 4.65 6.51
N ARG A 78 10.60 3.92 6.82
CA ARG A 78 10.70 2.49 7.19
C ARG A 78 11.23 1.65 6.03
N TYR A 79 10.78 1.92 4.79
CA TYR A 79 11.27 1.22 3.61
C TYR A 79 12.78 1.42 3.41
N GLU A 80 13.27 2.65 3.51
CA GLU A 80 14.71 2.97 3.42
C GLU A 80 15.53 2.16 4.43
N LYS A 81 15.05 2.13 5.68
CA LYS A 81 15.69 1.39 6.76
C LYS A 81 15.69 -0.13 6.53
N ASP A 82 14.55 -0.69 6.14
CA ASP A 82 14.39 -2.15 6.00
C ASP A 82 15.16 -2.69 4.79
N PHE A 83 15.30 -1.90 3.72
CA PHE A 83 15.99 -2.29 2.50
C PHE A 83 17.43 -1.76 2.39
N GLY A 84 17.85 -0.88 3.32
CA GLY A 84 19.17 -0.26 3.30
C GLY A 84 19.41 0.62 2.07
N VAL A 85 18.38 1.34 1.64
CA VAL A 85 18.39 2.21 0.44
C VAL A 85 18.07 3.64 0.82
N GLU A 86 18.46 4.58 -0.03
CA GLU A 86 18.02 5.98 0.03
C GLU A 86 17.06 6.22 -1.14
N LEU A 87 15.87 6.75 -0.83
CA LEU A 87 14.89 7.10 -1.84
C LEU A 87 15.24 8.46 -2.45
N ALA A 88 15.28 8.51 -3.78
CA ALA A 88 15.45 9.75 -4.52
C ALA A 88 14.16 10.60 -4.47
N GLY A 89 13.88 11.22 -3.32
CA GLY A 89 12.65 11.95 -3.04
C GLY A 89 11.51 11.06 -2.52
N ASN A 90 10.37 11.66 -2.21
CA ASN A 90 9.22 10.96 -1.66
C ASN A 90 8.39 10.31 -2.80
N PRO A 91 8.41 8.98 -2.99
CA PRO A 91 7.69 8.32 -4.09
C PRO A 91 6.16 8.45 -3.97
N PHE A 92 5.69 8.92 -2.83
CA PHE A 92 4.28 9.13 -2.55
C PHE A 92 3.77 10.54 -2.90
N GLU A 93 4.66 11.51 -3.09
CA GLU A 93 4.30 12.88 -3.49
C GLU A 93 4.01 13.02 -5.00
N CYS A 94 4.44 12.05 -5.81
CA CYS A 94 4.49 12.20 -7.26
C CYS A 94 3.14 11.98 -8.00
N ARG A 95 2.09 11.48 -7.32
CA ARG A 95 0.76 11.22 -7.92
C ARG A 95 -0.37 11.61 -6.99
N ALA A 96 -1.45 12.17 -7.54
CA ALA A 96 -2.60 12.64 -6.77
C ALA A 96 -3.25 11.56 -5.89
N ASP A 97 -3.14 10.27 -6.28
CA ASP A 97 -3.63 9.12 -5.51
C ASP A 97 -3.20 7.76 -6.17
N PRO A 98 -1.95 7.30 -5.97
CA PRO A 98 -1.47 6.07 -6.61
C PRO A 98 -2.17 4.83 -6.06
N THR A 99 -2.23 3.76 -6.86
CA THR A 99 -2.58 2.44 -6.31
C THR A 99 -1.40 1.81 -5.57
N LEU A 100 -1.63 0.80 -4.73
CA LEU A 100 -0.55 0.06 -4.07
C LEU A 100 0.46 -0.55 -5.06
N ALA A 101 -0.01 -1.06 -6.21
CA ALA A 101 0.87 -1.55 -7.27
C ALA A 101 1.75 -0.43 -7.85
N GLU A 102 1.16 0.71 -8.18
CA GLU A 102 1.90 1.86 -8.74
C GLU A 102 2.93 2.39 -7.75
N LEU A 103 2.58 2.41 -6.46
CA LEU A 103 3.49 2.76 -5.39
C LEU A 103 4.66 1.77 -5.27
N GLY A 104 4.40 0.47 -5.35
CA GLY A 104 5.46 -0.54 -5.34
C GLY A 104 6.47 -0.36 -6.47
N ILE A 105 5.98 -0.02 -7.66
CA ILE A 105 6.82 0.32 -8.83
C ILE A 105 7.61 1.61 -8.57
N ALA A 106 7.03 2.61 -7.90
CA ALA A 106 7.72 3.84 -7.58
C ALA A 106 8.85 3.60 -6.56
N LEU A 107 8.58 2.87 -5.47
CA LEU A 107 9.57 2.53 -4.44
C LEU A 107 10.78 1.80 -5.02
N GLN A 108 10.54 0.78 -5.85
CA GLN A 108 11.65 0.02 -6.45
C GLN A 108 12.49 0.82 -7.44
N ARG A 109 11.93 1.86 -8.09
CA ARG A 109 12.64 2.74 -9.03
C ARG A 109 13.36 3.89 -8.32
N ALA A 110 12.83 4.36 -7.20
CA ALA A 110 13.39 5.45 -6.41
C ALA A 110 14.53 4.99 -5.49
N SER A 111 14.63 3.67 -5.22
CA SER A 111 15.73 3.07 -4.46
C SER A 111 17.04 3.20 -5.23
N ARG A 112 18.02 3.94 -4.67
CA ARG A 112 19.39 4.03 -5.20
C ARG A 112 20.34 3.03 -4.56
#